data_AF-A0A919DVU2-F1
#
_entry.id   AF-A0A919DVU2-F1
#
_cell.length_a   1.000
_cell.length_b   1.000
_cell.length_c   1.000
_cell.angle_alpha   90.00
_cell.angle_beta   90.00
_cell.angle_gamma   90.00
#
_symmetry.space_group_name_H-M   'P 1'
#
loop_
_entity.id
_entity.type
_entity.pdbx_description
1 polymer ?
#
loop_
_entity_poly.entity_id
_entity_poly.type
_entity_poly.pdbx_seq_one_letter_code
_entity_poly.pdbx_strand_id
1 'polypeptide(L)'
;MIPVDAARPRQYGPLLGVAQYRPRDGKEGLMPWDMSVCKWGVPADFTDDDALAAVKAADFTKSVFVNTSAKERKTRQAYTYVTVKGYRLCVVGHLHQQPDGSNPGSGNCFIPGWENWDVKTASDVVAVIAKLPDGGTWLDDERYPHPAV
;
A
#
# COMPACT_ATOMS: atom_id res chain seq x y z
N MET A 1 13.93 39.69 -27.62
CA MET A 1 12.73 39.96 -26.81
C MET A 1 11.75 38.83 -27.11
N ILE A 2 11.73 37.80 -26.25
CA ILE A 2 10.94 36.56 -26.44
C ILE A 2 9.93 36.54 -25.28
N PRO A 3 8.63 36.32 -25.50
CA PRO A 3 7.64 36.40 -24.44
C PRO A 3 7.75 35.21 -23.49
N VAL A 4 7.68 35.54 -22.19
CA VAL A 4 7.54 34.61 -21.08
C VAL A 4 6.15 33.97 -21.12
N ASP A 5 6.10 32.68 -21.43
CA ASP A 5 4.86 31.92 -21.37
C ASP A 5 4.50 31.65 -19.91
N ALA A 6 3.33 32.14 -19.52
CA ALA A 6 2.82 32.07 -18.16
C ALA A 6 2.51 30.62 -17.80
N ALA A 7 3.22 30.10 -16.79
CA ALA A 7 2.90 28.84 -16.16
C ALA A 7 1.45 28.86 -15.64
N ARG A 8 0.57 28.07 -16.25
CA ARG A 8 -0.78 27.83 -15.73
C ARG A 8 -0.67 27.08 -14.39
N PRO A 9 -1.39 27.49 -13.33
CA PRO A 9 -1.37 26.79 -12.06
C PRO A 9 -2.01 25.40 -12.21
N ARG A 10 -1.31 24.35 -11.77
CA ARG A 10 -1.90 23.02 -11.60
C ARG A 10 -2.91 23.10 -10.47
N GLN A 11 -4.20 23.09 -10.82
CA GLN A 11 -5.28 22.90 -9.87
C GLN A 11 -5.19 21.48 -9.30
N TYR A 12 -4.76 21.36 -8.04
CA TYR A 12 -4.93 20.14 -7.25
C TYR A 12 -6.32 20.20 -6.59
N GLY A 13 -7.33 19.63 -7.25
CA GLY A 13 -8.60 19.29 -6.62
C GLY A 13 -8.49 18.02 -5.76
N PRO A 14 -9.42 17.79 -4.81
CA PRO A 14 -9.35 16.68 -3.86
C PRO A 14 -9.86 15.41 -4.53
N LEU A 15 -8.99 14.68 -5.23
CA LEU A 15 -9.32 13.35 -5.74
C LEU A 15 -8.90 12.29 -4.73
N LEU A 16 -9.90 11.67 -4.13
CA LEU A 16 -9.81 10.33 -3.56
C LEU A 16 -9.04 9.42 -4.55
N GLY A 17 -8.10 8.65 -3.99
CA GLY A 17 -7.05 7.94 -4.71
C GLY A 17 -7.54 7.12 -5.89
N VAL A 18 -7.17 7.55 -7.08
CA VAL A 18 -7.08 6.68 -8.25
C VAL A 18 -5.82 5.85 -8.06
N ALA A 19 -5.92 4.52 -8.19
CA ALA A 19 -4.75 3.65 -8.19
C ALA A 19 -3.75 4.15 -9.25
N GLN A 20 -2.51 4.42 -8.85
CA GLN A 20 -1.50 4.84 -9.82
C GLN A 20 -0.92 3.57 -10.44
N TYR A 21 -1.59 3.04 -11.46
CA TYR A 21 -0.97 2.05 -12.32
C TYR A 21 0.27 2.69 -12.95
N ARG A 22 1.46 2.18 -12.59
CA ARG A 22 2.73 2.53 -13.24
C ARG A 22 3.21 1.30 -14.00
N PRO A 23 2.69 1.05 -15.21
CA PRO A 23 3.20 -0.04 -16.02
C PRO A 23 4.67 0.25 -16.30
N ARG A 24 5.57 -0.65 -15.92
CA ARG A 24 6.98 -0.50 -16.28
C ARG A 24 7.19 -0.63 -17.79
N ASP A 25 6.29 -1.30 -18.52
CA ASP A 25 6.52 -1.68 -19.93
C ASP A 25 5.28 -1.64 -20.86
N GLY A 26 4.24 -0.88 -20.51
CA GLY A 26 3.14 -0.57 -21.44
C GLY A 26 2.31 -1.76 -21.97
N LYS A 27 2.32 -2.92 -21.29
CA LYS A 27 1.40 -4.04 -21.60
C LYS A 27 0.21 -4.04 -20.66
N GLU A 28 -0.97 -3.85 -21.21
CA GLU A 28 -2.25 -4.14 -20.56
C GLU A 28 -2.46 -5.66 -20.59
N GLY A 29 -2.49 -6.29 -19.42
CA GLY A 29 -2.73 -7.73 -19.27
C GLY A 29 -1.75 -8.39 -18.29
N LEU A 30 -2.26 -8.72 -17.09
CA LEU A 30 -1.66 -9.59 -16.08
C LEU A 30 -0.20 -9.26 -15.72
N MET A 31 0.03 -8.14 -15.02
CA MET A 31 1.27 -7.98 -14.25
C MET A 31 1.15 -8.81 -12.96
N PRO A 32 2.22 -9.51 -12.54
CA PRO A 32 2.07 -10.78 -11.86
C PRO A 32 2.33 -10.70 -10.37
N TRP A 33 1.85 -11.73 -9.68
CA TRP A 33 2.42 -12.11 -8.41
C TRP A 33 3.90 -12.48 -8.57
N ASP A 34 4.75 -12.02 -7.67
CA ASP A 34 6.12 -12.51 -7.55
C ASP A 34 6.09 -13.94 -7.00
N MET A 35 6.13 -14.91 -7.92
CA MET A 35 6.10 -16.33 -7.59
C MET A 35 7.36 -16.81 -6.87
N SER A 36 8.44 -16.01 -6.81
CA SER A 36 9.64 -16.37 -6.03
C SER A 36 9.40 -16.25 -4.52
N VAL A 37 8.43 -15.42 -4.11
CA VAL A 37 8.06 -15.20 -2.71
C VAL A 37 6.67 -15.75 -2.35
N CYS A 38 5.76 -15.85 -3.33
CA CYS A 38 4.39 -16.39 -3.14
C CYS A 38 4.37 -17.92 -3.13
N LYS A 39 5.06 -18.53 -2.16
CA LYS A 39 5.31 -19.98 -2.08
C LYS A 39 4.04 -20.83 -1.90
N TRP A 40 2.98 -20.26 -1.36
CA TRP A 40 1.72 -20.97 -1.08
C TRP A 40 0.67 -20.81 -2.18
N GLY A 41 1.09 -20.31 -3.35
CA GLY A 41 0.18 -19.97 -4.43
C GLY A 41 -0.43 -18.59 -4.24
N VAL A 42 -1.38 -18.26 -5.12
CA VAL A 42 -1.96 -16.93 -5.26
C VAL A 42 -3.42 -17.03 -5.67
N PRO A 43 -4.25 -16.01 -5.41
CA PRO A 43 -5.59 -15.93 -5.96
C PRO A 43 -5.59 -16.05 -7.48
N ALA A 44 -6.39 -16.97 -8.03
CA ALA A 44 -6.58 -17.08 -9.47
C ALA A 44 -7.27 -15.82 -10.03
N ASP A 45 -6.88 -15.42 -11.24
CA ASP A 45 -7.42 -14.26 -11.95
C ASP A 45 -7.45 -12.98 -11.10
N PHE A 46 -6.42 -12.79 -10.27
CA PHE A 46 -6.29 -11.59 -9.44
C PHE A 46 -5.99 -10.37 -10.31
N THR A 47 -6.66 -9.27 -10.03
CA THR A 47 -6.59 -8.01 -10.80
C THR A 47 -6.27 -6.82 -9.90
N ASP A 48 -5.95 -5.69 -10.52
CA ASP A 48 -5.77 -4.42 -9.81
C ASP A 48 -7.05 -3.96 -9.10
N ASP A 49 -8.23 -4.32 -9.62
CA ASP A 49 -9.51 -4.04 -8.96
C ASP A 49 -9.67 -4.88 -7.69
N ASP A 50 -9.25 -6.15 -7.70
CA ASP A 50 -9.19 -6.98 -6.49
C ASP A 50 -8.20 -6.41 -5.47
N ALA A 51 -7.03 -5.97 -5.94
CA ALA A 51 -6.02 -5.32 -5.09
C ALA A 51 -6.57 -4.04 -4.44
N LEU A 52 -7.27 -3.21 -5.21
CA LEU A 52 -7.91 -1.99 -4.71
C LEU A 52 -9.02 -2.32 -3.70
N ALA A 53 -9.84 -3.34 -3.97
CA ALA A 53 -10.87 -3.80 -3.05
C ALA A 53 -10.26 -4.32 -1.74
N ALA A 54 -9.16 -5.07 -1.82
CA ALA A 54 -8.41 -5.55 -0.66
C ALA A 54 -7.87 -4.39 0.20
N VAL A 55 -7.27 -3.36 -0.42
CA VAL A 55 -6.81 -2.15 0.30
C VAL A 55 -7.97 -1.41 0.95
N LYS A 56 -9.13 -1.30 0.28
CA LYS A 56 -10.32 -0.64 0.84
C LYS A 56 -10.93 -1.44 2.01
N ALA A 57 -10.83 -2.75 1.99
CA ALA A 57 -11.32 -3.63 3.04
C ALA A 57 -10.37 -3.77 4.23
N ALA A 58 -9.11 -3.31 4.10
CA ALA A 58 -8.09 -3.44 5.11
C ALA A 58 -8.41 -2.63 6.38
N ASP A 59 -8.44 -3.32 7.53
CA ASP A 59 -8.63 -2.69 8.83
C ASP A 59 -7.29 -2.56 9.55
N PHE A 60 -6.69 -1.37 9.48
CA PHE A 60 -5.40 -1.08 10.12
C PHE A 60 -5.49 -0.92 11.65
N THR A 61 -6.69 -0.83 12.24
CA THR A 61 -6.82 -0.89 13.71
C THR A 61 -6.48 -2.29 14.24
N LYS A 62 -6.58 -3.31 13.38
CA LYS A 62 -6.21 -4.71 13.65
C LYS A 62 -4.82 -5.08 13.12
N SER A 63 -3.93 -4.09 12.98
CA SER A 63 -2.60 -4.35 12.44
C SER A 63 -1.85 -5.38 13.29
N VAL A 64 -1.27 -6.38 12.63
CA VAL A 64 -0.52 -7.48 13.27
C VAL A 64 0.94 -7.13 13.50
N PHE A 65 1.47 -6.22 12.69
CA PHE A 65 2.84 -5.75 12.76
C PHE A 65 2.89 -4.28 12.34
N VAL A 66 3.74 -3.52 13.02
CA VAL A 66 4.00 -2.11 12.71
C VAL A 66 5.49 -1.84 12.88
N ASN A 67 6.09 -1.16 11.90
CA ASN A 67 7.50 -0.85 11.90
C ASN A 67 7.73 0.59 11.43
N THR A 68 8.42 1.37 12.24
CA THR A 68 9.05 2.61 11.78
C THR A 68 10.52 2.37 11.47
N SER A 69 10.97 2.85 10.30
CA SER A 69 12.36 2.69 9.87
C SER A 69 13.32 3.28 10.89
N ALA A 70 14.17 2.43 11.48
CA ALA A 70 15.06 2.83 12.57
C ALA A 70 16.10 3.88 12.15
N LYS A 71 16.52 3.87 10.87
CA LYS A 71 17.63 4.70 10.37
C LYS A 71 17.24 6.15 10.11
N GLU A 72 16.03 6.38 9.60
CA GLU A 72 15.58 7.73 9.24
C GLU A 72 14.35 8.17 10.02
N ARG A 73 13.61 7.25 10.66
CA ARG A 73 12.29 7.51 11.28
C ARG A 73 11.35 8.28 10.37
N LYS A 74 11.54 8.15 9.05
CA LYS A 74 10.76 8.86 8.03
C LYS A 74 9.65 8.00 7.49
N THR A 75 9.73 6.68 7.62
CA THR A 75 8.76 5.76 7.03
C THR A 75 8.17 4.87 8.12
N ARG A 76 6.85 4.81 8.17
CA ARG A 76 6.10 3.93 9.08
C ARG A 76 5.19 3.05 8.24
N GLN A 77 5.25 1.75 8.50
CA GLN A 77 4.44 0.75 7.82
C GLN A 77 3.62 -0.01 8.85
N ALA A 78 2.33 -0.19 8.57
CA ALA A 78 1.45 -1.07 9.33
C ALA A 78 0.89 -2.13 8.40
N TYR A 79 0.64 -3.30 8.96
CA TYR A 79 0.29 -4.48 8.21
C TYR A 79 -0.95 -5.13 8.80
N THR A 80 -1.93 -5.42 7.96
CA THR A 80 -3.15 -6.11 8.33
C THR A 80 -3.46 -7.19 7.29
N TYR A 81 -4.40 -8.08 7.60
CA TYR A 81 -4.80 -9.15 6.68
C TYR A 81 -6.24 -8.98 6.23
N VAL A 82 -6.50 -9.35 4.98
CA VAL A 82 -7.82 -9.48 4.39
C VAL A 82 -7.91 -10.81 3.67
N THR A 83 -9.12 -11.39 3.57
CA THR A 83 -9.32 -12.61 2.80
C THR A 83 -9.92 -12.26 1.44
N VAL A 84 -9.28 -12.69 0.35
CA VAL A 84 -9.75 -12.48 -1.02
C VAL A 84 -9.60 -13.78 -1.80
N LYS A 85 -10.68 -14.21 -2.46
CA LYS A 85 -10.68 -15.39 -3.36
C LYS A 85 -10.02 -16.64 -2.72
N GLY A 86 -10.27 -16.88 -1.43
CA GLY A 86 -9.75 -18.03 -0.70
C GLY A 86 -8.31 -17.90 -0.19
N TYR A 87 -7.68 -16.73 -0.30
CA TYR A 87 -6.36 -16.47 0.27
C TYR A 87 -6.42 -15.35 1.31
N ARG A 88 -5.65 -15.51 2.38
CA ARG A 88 -5.25 -14.45 3.28
C ARG A 88 -4.17 -13.62 2.60
N LEU A 89 -4.45 -12.35 2.37
CA LEU A 89 -3.53 -11.37 1.78
C LEU A 89 -3.10 -10.35 2.82
N CYS A 90 -1.81 -10.07 2.91
CA CYS A 90 -1.31 -8.96 3.70
C CYS A 90 -1.52 -7.65 2.94
N VAL A 91 -2.06 -6.65 3.61
CA VAL A 91 -2.13 -5.28 3.10
C VAL A 91 -1.20 -4.42 3.94
N VAL A 92 -0.31 -3.71 3.28
CA VAL A 92 0.60 -2.75 3.89
C VAL A 92 0.03 -1.37 3.71
N GLY A 93 -0.03 -0.58 4.78
CA GLY A 93 -0.25 0.86 4.73
C GLY A 93 1.04 1.58 5.09
N HIS A 94 1.46 2.52 4.26
CA HIS A 94 2.70 3.27 4.42
C HIS A 94 2.41 4.76 4.62
N LEU A 95 3.09 5.38 5.58
CA LEU A 95 3.12 6.83 5.73
C LEU A 95 4.54 7.34 5.89
N HIS A 96 4.72 8.62 5.54
CA HIS A 96 5.95 9.35 5.76
C HIS A 96 5.81 10.22 7.01
N GLN A 97 6.57 9.91 8.06
CA GLN A 97 6.67 10.77 9.24
C GLN A 97 7.45 12.03 8.89
N GLN A 98 6.97 13.18 9.36
CA GLN A 98 7.67 14.44 9.16
C GLN A 98 8.74 14.62 10.25
N PRO A 99 9.97 15.05 9.90
CA PRO A 99 11.05 15.23 10.87
C PRO A 99 10.76 16.23 11.98
N ASP A 100 9.86 17.18 11.73
CA ASP A 100 9.44 18.23 12.66
C ASP A 100 8.28 17.81 13.58
N GLY A 101 7.82 16.56 13.49
CA GLY A 101 6.69 16.04 14.27
C GLY A 101 5.33 16.54 13.78
N SER A 102 5.26 17.24 12.65
CA SER A 102 4.00 17.63 12.02
C SER A 102 3.25 16.43 11.41
N ASN A 103 2.04 16.68 10.89
CA ASN A 103 1.16 15.62 10.40
C ASN A 103 1.87 14.72 9.37
N PRO A 104 1.82 13.39 9.54
CA PRO A 104 2.46 12.48 8.60
C PRO A 104 1.87 12.62 7.19
N GLY A 105 2.75 12.58 6.19
CA GLY A 105 2.37 12.55 4.79
C GLY A 105 1.93 11.15 4.37
N SER A 106 0.97 11.04 3.46
CA SER A 106 0.59 9.75 2.87
C SER A 106 1.75 9.15 2.08
N GLY A 107 2.11 7.91 2.40
CA GLY A 107 2.81 7.01 1.49
C GLY A 107 1.79 6.25 0.64
N ASN A 108 2.11 4.98 0.33
CA ASN A 108 1.27 4.12 -0.49
C ASN A 108 0.86 2.83 0.25
N CYS A 109 -0.37 2.39 0.04
CA CYS A 109 -0.82 1.05 0.33
C CYS A 109 -0.48 0.10 -0.81
N PHE A 110 -0.09 -1.14 -0.48
CA PHE A 110 0.24 -2.18 -1.44
C PHE A 110 0.04 -3.57 -0.84
N ILE A 111 0.08 -4.60 -1.67
CA ILE A 111 0.01 -6.01 -1.27
C ILE A 111 1.37 -6.64 -1.56
N PRO A 112 2.09 -7.19 -0.56
CA PRO A 112 3.37 -7.83 -0.80
C PRO A 112 3.24 -8.99 -1.78
N GLY A 113 4.12 -9.01 -2.79
CA GLY A 113 4.08 -9.99 -3.87
C GLY A 113 3.21 -9.57 -5.06
N TRP A 114 2.29 -8.61 -4.94
CA TRP A 114 1.59 -8.06 -6.10
C TRP A 114 2.43 -6.93 -6.71
N GLU A 115 3.13 -7.22 -7.81
CA GLU A 115 4.17 -6.32 -8.31
C GLU A 115 3.61 -5.14 -9.10
N ASN A 116 4.39 -4.04 -9.13
CA ASN A 116 4.14 -2.85 -9.94
C ASN A 116 2.79 -2.17 -9.67
N TRP A 117 2.20 -2.41 -8.50
CA TRP A 117 0.94 -1.83 -8.08
C TRP A 117 1.02 -1.26 -6.68
N ASP A 118 0.58 -0.01 -6.55
CA ASP A 118 0.31 0.61 -5.26
C ASP A 118 -0.74 1.72 -5.40
N VAL A 119 -1.31 2.14 -4.27
CA VAL A 119 -2.28 3.23 -4.22
C VAL A 119 -1.95 4.15 -3.07
N LYS A 120 -2.20 5.45 -3.21
CA LYS A 120 -1.93 6.39 -2.11
C LYS A 120 -2.72 6.02 -0.85
N THR A 121 -2.06 5.99 0.30
CA THR A 121 -2.73 5.71 1.58
C THR A 121 -3.69 6.85 1.92
N ALA A 122 -4.96 6.50 2.15
CA ALA A 122 -6.02 7.44 2.49
C ALA A 122 -5.72 8.16 3.83
N SER A 123 -6.16 9.41 3.97
CA SER A 123 -5.79 10.27 5.10
C SER A 123 -6.31 9.77 6.45
N ASP A 124 -7.48 9.15 6.46
CA ASP A 124 -8.06 8.47 7.62
C ASP A 124 -7.22 7.25 8.03
N VAL A 125 -6.76 6.45 7.07
CA VAL A 125 -5.83 5.34 7.32
C VAL A 125 -4.48 5.84 7.84
N VAL A 126 -3.94 6.93 7.28
CA VAL A 126 -2.72 7.58 7.80
C VAL A 126 -2.89 7.95 9.28
N ALA A 127 -4.03 8.55 9.64
CA ALA A 127 -4.32 8.95 11.02
C ALA A 127 -4.43 7.76 11.98
N VAL A 128 -4.92 6.60 11.51
CA VAL A 128 -4.93 5.35 12.28
C VAL A 128 -3.50 4.83 12.47
N ILE A 129 -2.76 4.64 11.38
CA ILE A 129 -1.42 4.04 11.40
C ILE A 129 -0.44 4.86 12.25
N ALA A 130 -0.55 6.19 12.21
CA ALA A 130 0.30 7.10 12.97
C ALA A 130 0.20 6.90 14.50
N LYS A 131 -0.92 6.35 15.00
CA LYS A 131 -1.18 6.16 16.43
C LYS A 131 -0.88 4.76 16.94
N LEU A 132 -0.68 3.79 16.05
CA LEU A 132 -0.36 2.42 16.46
C LEU A 132 1.02 2.39 17.14
N PRO A 133 1.27 1.50 18.12
CA PRO A 133 2.63 1.28 18.62
C PRO A 133 3.47 0.48 17.62
N ASP A 134 4.80 0.60 17.69
CA ASP A 134 5.71 -0.30 16.96
C ASP A 134 5.71 -1.70 17.57
N GLY A 135 6.00 -2.70 16.74
CA GLY A 135 6.10 -4.10 17.15
C GLY A 135 4.98 -4.97 16.58
N GLY A 136 4.72 -6.09 17.22
CA GLY A 136 3.79 -7.11 16.76
C GLY A 136 4.48 -8.37 16.28
N THR A 137 3.70 -9.32 15.79
CA THR A 137 4.19 -10.62 15.29
C THR A 137 3.39 -11.00 14.07
N TRP A 138 4.08 -11.51 13.07
CA TRP A 138 3.45 -12.02 11.86
C TRP A 138 2.70 -13.29 12.19
N LEU A 139 1.52 -13.46 11.59
CA LEU A 139 0.89 -14.77 11.62
C LEU A 139 1.72 -15.69 10.71
N ASP A 140 2.21 -16.78 11.29
CA ASP A 140 3.02 -17.79 10.59
C ASP A 140 4.31 -17.23 9.96
N ASP A 141 4.80 -16.08 10.45
CA ASP A 141 5.96 -15.35 9.89
C ASP A 141 5.82 -14.84 8.43
N GLU A 142 4.60 -14.77 7.88
CA GLU A 142 4.44 -14.55 6.45
C GLU A 142 3.57 -13.35 6.03
N ARG A 143 4.11 -12.58 5.09
CA ARG A 143 3.49 -11.38 4.52
C ARG A 143 2.95 -11.62 3.11
N TYR A 144 3.15 -12.81 2.58
CA TYR A 144 2.77 -13.20 1.23
C TYR A 144 1.43 -13.95 1.26
N PRO A 145 0.77 -14.13 0.09
CA PRO A 145 -0.50 -14.86 0.04
C PRO A 145 -0.40 -16.24 0.66
N HIS A 146 -1.40 -16.61 1.44
CA HIS A 146 -1.52 -17.93 2.05
C HIS A 146 -2.97 -18.41 1.94
N PRO A 147 -3.26 -19.68 1.59
CA PRO A 147 -4.61 -20.21 1.60
C PRO A 147 -5.30 -19.92 2.93
N ALA A 148 -6.52 -19.36 2.86
CA ALA A 148 -7.36 -19.17 4.03
C ALA A 148 -7.95 -20.53 4.40
N VAL A 149 -7.67 -20.99 5.62
CA VAL A 149 -8.25 -22.21 6.21
C VAL A 149 -9.69 -21.98 6.67
#